data_AF-A0A7S2NFF4-F1
#
_entry.id   AF-A0A7S2NFF4-F1
#
_cell.length_a   1.000
_cell.length_b   1.000
_cell.length_c   1.000
_cell.angle_alpha   90.00
_cell.angle_beta   90.00
_cell.angle_gamma   90.00
#
_symmetry.space_group_name_H-M   'P 1'
#
loop_
_entity.id
_entity.type
_entity.pdbx_description
1 polymer ?
#
loop_
_entity_poly.entity_id
_entity_poly.type
_entity_poly.pdbx_seq_one_letter_code
_entity_poly.pdbx_strand_id
1 'polypeptide(L)'
;RSTACARRLRLWAHIYLYMQVQGFDLVPRLIGRGGSNMRRIAEKTGAKLRIRGRGSGHLEIDGVREAPTPLMVAVTTDKGDRDGFCKAIKLTIAELRAVEQRFVAHCQQYNIEHEGPAFGIGLLPDNGRDILGDILDGVPRAPVCTRPS
;
A
#
# COMPACT_ATOMS: atom_id res chain seq x y z
N ARG A 1 -6.14 9.09 -32.38
CA ARG A 1 -5.66 8.12 -31.36
C ARG A 1 -4.30 8.62 -30.91
N SER A 2 -4.27 9.38 -29.82
CA SER A 2 -3.11 10.23 -29.48
C SER A 2 -2.00 9.40 -28.84
N THR A 3 -0.92 9.24 -29.61
CA THR A 3 0.41 8.79 -29.19
C THR A 3 1.04 9.86 -28.31
N ALA A 4 0.67 9.89 -27.03
CA ALA A 4 1.41 10.69 -26.05
C ALA A 4 2.75 9.99 -25.79
N CYS A 5 3.79 10.54 -26.41
CA CYS A 5 5.20 10.35 -26.09
C CYS A 5 5.39 10.05 -24.60
N ALA A 6 5.73 8.79 -24.29
CA ALA A 6 5.97 8.34 -22.92
C ALA A 6 7.24 9.01 -22.40
N ARG A 7 7.14 10.26 -21.90
CA ARG A 7 8.09 10.79 -20.93
C ARG A 7 8.25 9.69 -19.88
N ARG A 8 9.49 9.28 -19.61
CA ARG A 8 9.82 8.21 -18.64
C ARG A 8 9.37 8.62 -17.24
N LEU A 9 8.08 8.47 -16.95
CA LEU A 9 7.47 8.79 -15.67
C LEU A 9 7.93 7.72 -14.68
N ARG A 10 8.55 8.16 -13.58
CA ARG A 10 8.74 7.31 -12.42
C ARG A 10 7.38 7.20 -11.73
N LEU A 11 6.76 6.02 -11.80
CA LEU A 11 5.48 5.75 -11.17
C LEU A 11 5.73 5.25 -9.75
N TRP A 12 4.93 5.78 -8.84
CA TRP A 12 4.95 5.41 -7.43
C TRP A 12 3.55 5.57 -6.85
N ALA A 13 3.23 4.81 -5.81
CA ALA A 13 2.01 5.00 -5.04
C ALA A 13 2.24 4.62 -3.58
N HIS A 14 1.60 5.36 -2.69
CA HIS A 14 1.52 5.05 -1.28
C HIS A 14 0.10 4.61 -0.94
N ILE A 15 -0.01 3.43 -0.34
CA ILE A 15 -1.28 2.90 0.18
C ILE A 15 -1.16 2.87 1.69
N TYR A 16 -1.96 3.68 2.37
CA TYR A 16 -1.99 3.73 3.83
C TYR A 16 -2.74 2.55 4.40
N LEU A 17 -2.25 2.05 5.53
CA LEU A 17 -2.79 0.90 6.25
C LEU A 17 -3.30 1.35 7.61
N TYR A 18 -4.55 1.03 7.93
CA TYR A 18 -5.22 1.42 9.17
C TYR A 18 -5.58 0.22 10.06
N MET A 19 -5.21 -1.01 9.65
CA MET A 19 -5.45 -2.26 10.39
C MET A 19 -4.50 -2.47 11.58
N GLN A 20 -4.21 -1.43 12.36
CA GLN A 20 -3.34 -1.50 13.53
C GLN A 20 -4.17 -1.65 14.80
N VAL A 21 -4.44 -2.89 15.22
CA VAL A 21 -5.15 -3.21 16.47
C VAL A 21 -4.32 -4.15 17.33
N GLN A 22 -4.59 -4.16 18.63
CA GLN A 22 -3.91 -5.03 19.58
C GLN A 22 -4.14 -6.50 19.23
N GLY A 23 -3.08 -7.30 19.19
CA GLY A 23 -3.15 -8.74 18.86
C GLY A 23 -3.20 -9.06 17.36
N PHE A 24 -3.19 -8.04 16.49
CA PHE A 24 -3.16 -8.23 15.04
C PHE A 24 -1.85 -7.71 14.42
N ASP A 25 -0.90 -8.61 14.20
CA ASP A 25 0.35 -8.27 13.52
C ASP A 25 0.15 -8.13 12.00
N LEU A 26 -0.25 -6.94 11.55
CA LEU A 26 -0.54 -6.65 10.15
C LEU A 26 0.66 -6.89 9.21
N VAL A 27 1.82 -6.34 9.58
CA VAL A 27 3.04 -6.35 8.76
C VAL A 27 3.49 -7.76 8.38
N PRO A 28 3.74 -8.69 9.32
CA PRO A 28 4.15 -10.06 8.96
C PRO A 28 3.06 -10.82 8.19
N ARG A 29 1.77 -10.56 8.45
CA ARG A 29 0.65 -11.16 7.71
C ARG A 29 0.61 -10.69 6.25
N LEU A 30 0.95 -9.43 6.00
CA LEU A 30 1.03 -8.83 4.67
C LEU A 30 2.28 -9.28 3.91
N ILE A 31 3.44 -9.28 4.58
CA ILE A 31 4.72 -9.73 4.03
C ILE A 31 4.65 -11.23 3.64
N GLY A 32 3.96 -12.02 4.46
CA GLY A 32 3.90 -13.47 4.32
C GLY A 32 5.13 -14.16 4.90
N ARG A 33 5.09 -15.50 5.03
CA ARG A 33 6.21 -16.28 5.55
C ARG A 33 7.46 -16.05 4.69
N GLY A 34 8.52 -15.50 5.30
CA GLY A 34 9.78 -15.18 4.61
C GLY A 34 9.63 -14.16 3.47
N GLY A 35 8.60 -13.30 3.47
CA GLY A 35 8.40 -12.32 2.39
C GLY A 35 7.79 -12.90 1.12
N SER A 36 7.21 -14.10 1.17
CA SER A 36 6.64 -14.80 0.01
C SER A 36 5.65 -13.95 -0.79
N ASN A 37 4.79 -13.18 -0.12
CA ASN A 37 3.72 -12.43 -0.78
C ASN A 37 4.29 -11.23 -1.53
N MET A 38 5.14 -10.45 -0.86
CA MET A 38 5.81 -9.31 -1.48
C MET A 38 6.76 -9.72 -2.59
N ARG A 39 7.52 -10.79 -2.39
CA ARG A 39 8.40 -11.36 -3.41
C ARG A 39 7.63 -11.81 -4.64
N ARG A 40 6.50 -12.50 -4.46
CA ARG A 40 5.61 -12.90 -5.56
C ARG A 40 5.09 -11.70 -6.35
N ILE A 41 4.72 -10.60 -5.70
CA ILE A 41 4.27 -9.39 -6.40
C ILE A 41 5.46 -8.78 -7.17
N ALA A 42 6.61 -8.63 -6.52
CA ALA A 42 7.81 -8.07 -7.13
C ALA A 42 8.28 -8.88 -8.35
N GLU A 43 8.32 -10.21 -8.27
CA GLU A 43 8.71 -11.09 -9.37
C GLU A 43 7.73 -11.03 -10.55
N LYS A 44 6.42 -10.89 -10.28
CA LYS A 44 5.39 -10.85 -11.33
C LYS A 44 5.26 -9.51 -12.05
N THR A 45 5.82 -8.44 -11.48
CA THR A 45 5.56 -7.06 -11.91
C THR A 45 6.81 -6.22 -12.10
N GLY A 46 7.97 -6.66 -11.59
CA GLY A 46 9.18 -5.85 -11.53
C GLY A 46 9.08 -4.67 -10.55
N ALA A 47 7.99 -4.55 -9.78
CA ALA A 47 7.81 -3.48 -8.83
C ALA A 47 8.59 -3.72 -7.54
N LYS A 48 9.01 -2.62 -6.91
CA LYS A 48 9.63 -2.58 -5.59
C LYS A 48 8.58 -2.15 -4.58
N LEU A 49 8.23 -3.07 -3.68
CA LEU A 49 7.31 -2.84 -2.57
C LEU A 49 8.09 -2.65 -1.28
N ARG A 50 7.74 -1.63 -0.49
CA ARG A 50 8.34 -1.35 0.82
C ARG A 50 7.24 -0.99 1.81
N ILE A 51 7.26 -1.57 3.01
CA ILE A 51 6.42 -1.12 4.11
C ILE A 51 7.17 -0.03 4.87
N ARG A 52 6.49 1.07 5.16
CA ARG A 52 7.04 2.26 5.85
C ARG A 52 6.05 2.81 6.86
N GLY A 53 6.55 3.67 7.75
CA GLY A 53 5.75 4.37 8.76
C GLY A 53 5.74 3.68 10.12
N ARG A 54 4.96 4.25 11.04
CA ARG A 54 4.86 3.79 12.43
C ARG A 54 4.28 2.38 12.53
N GLY A 55 4.95 1.49 13.25
CA GLY A 55 4.58 0.08 13.38
C GLY A 55 4.88 -0.76 12.13
N SER A 56 5.74 -0.27 11.23
CA SER A 56 6.25 -1.05 10.09
C SER A 56 7.39 -2.00 10.48
N GLY A 57 8.06 -1.73 11.59
CA GLY A 57 9.31 -2.39 11.97
C GLY A 57 10.50 -1.98 11.09
N HIS A 58 10.34 -1.01 10.18
CA HIS A 58 11.40 -0.50 9.33
C HIS A 58 12.00 0.79 9.91
N LEU A 59 13.22 0.68 10.42
CA LEU A 59 13.97 1.80 10.98
C LEU A 59 14.62 2.59 9.83
N GLU A 60 14.36 3.90 9.73
CA GLU A 60 14.89 4.77 8.68
C GLU A 60 16.02 5.68 9.20
N ILE A 61 16.99 5.93 8.30
CA ILE A 61 18.13 6.90 8.29
C ILE A 61 19.12 6.84 9.46
N ASP A 62 18.69 6.75 10.71
CA ASP A 62 19.61 6.60 11.86
C ASP A 62 19.63 5.17 12.41
N GLY A 63 18.78 4.28 11.90
CA GLY A 63 18.62 2.93 12.45
C GLY A 63 18.02 2.90 13.86
N VAL A 64 17.56 4.04 14.36
CA VAL A 64 16.99 4.20 15.71
C VAL A 64 15.47 4.36 15.69
N ARG A 65 14.88 4.90 14.60
CA ARG A 65 13.47 5.29 14.58
C ARG A 65 12.79 4.95 13.26
N GLU A 66 11.51 4.60 13.35
CA GLU A 66 10.64 4.47 12.19
C GLU A 66 10.32 5.84 11.58
N ALA A 67 9.94 5.86 10.31
CA ALA A 67 9.50 7.09 9.66
C ALA A 67 8.29 7.70 10.40
N PRO A 68 8.24 9.02 10.65
CA PRO A 68 7.12 9.70 11.33
C PRO A 68 5.84 9.76 10.48
N THR A 69 5.68 8.88 9.49
CA THR A 69 4.52 8.75 8.63
C THR A 69 3.57 7.66 9.14
N PRO A 70 2.27 7.69 8.79
CA PRO A 70 1.38 6.56 9.03
C PRO A 70 1.89 5.30 8.32
N LEU A 71 1.48 4.13 8.82
CA LEU A 71 1.84 2.84 8.21
C LEU A 71 1.35 2.80 6.76
N MET A 72 2.23 2.45 5.82
CA MET A 72 1.91 2.44 4.40
C MET A 72 2.75 1.43 3.61
N VAL A 73 2.19 0.96 2.50
CA VAL A 73 2.92 0.26 1.44
C VAL A 73 3.30 1.26 0.36
N ALA A 74 4.59 1.46 0.18
CA ALA A 74 5.16 2.20 -0.94
C ALA A 74 5.45 1.24 -2.10
N VAL A 75 4.74 1.41 -3.21
CA VAL A 75 4.94 0.67 -4.45
C VAL A 75 5.64 1.59 -5.43
N THR A 76 6.76 1.15 -5.98
CA THR A 76 7.55 1.91 -6.96
C THR A 76 7.92 1.01 -8.12
N THR A 77 7.93 1.53 -9.34
CA THR A 77 8.42 0.80 -10.52
C THR A 77 9.55 1.55 -11.20
N ASP A 78 10.43 0.78 -11.85
CA ASP A 78 11.49 1.35 -12.66
C ASP A 78 10.94 1.93 -14.00
N LYS A 79 11.73 2.80 -14.62
CA LYS A 79 11.32 3.85 -15.58
C LYS A 79 10.29 3.42 -16.66
N GLY A 80 9.03 3.82 -16.47
CA GLY A 80 8.01 3.88 -17.53
C GLY A 80 7.15 2.63 -17.73
N ASP A 81 7.28 1.61 -16.87
CA ASP A 81 6.43 0.42 -16.96
C ASP A 81 5.05 0.68 -16.33
N ARG A 82 4.11 1.12 -17.18
CA ARG A 82 2.72 1.37 -16.79
C ARG A 82 1.96 0.08 -16.49
N ASP A 83 2.20 -0.98 -17.27
CA ASP A 83 1.50 -2.25 -17.12
C ASP A 83 1.96 -2.97 -15.85
N GLY A 84 3.28 -3.04 -15.62
CA GLY A 84 3.83 -3.57 -14.38
C GLY A 84 3.36 -2.79 -13.15
N PHE A 85 3.28 -1.45 -13.23
CA PHE A 85 2.76 -0.64 -12.12
C PHE A 85 1.28 -0.90 -11.85
N CYS A 86 0.43 -0.87 -12.88
CA CYS A 86 -0.99 -1.22 -12.80
C CYS A 86 -1.19 -2.60 -12.15
N LYS A 87 -0.45 -3.60 -12.63
CA LYS A 87 -0.49 -4.97 -12.12
C LYS A 87 0.02 -5.07 -10.68
N ALA A 88 1.07 -4.34 -10.32
CA ALA A 88 1.59 -4.30 -8.96
C ALA A 88 0.58 -3.73 -7.98
N ILE A 89 -0.09 -2.63 -8.33
CA ILE A 89 -1.14 -2.03 -7.50
C ILE A 89 -2.33 -3.00 -7.37
N LYS A 90 -2.76 -3.60 -8.47
CA LYS A 90 -3.86 -4.59 -8.46
C LYS A 90 -3.56 -5.78 -7.56
N LEU A 91 -2.36 -6.36 -7.66
CA LEU A 91 -1.95 -7.46 -6.80
C LEU A 91 -1.79 -7.03 -5.34
N THR A 92 -1.26 -5.82 -5.09
CA THR A 92 -1.13 -5.26 -3.74
C THR A 92 -2.50 -5.08 -3.09
N ILE A 93 -3.47 -4.51 -3.81
CA ILE A 93 -4.85 -4.36 -3.32
C ILE A 93 -5.49 -5.72 -3.04
N ALA A 94 -5.27 -6.72 -3.91
CA ALA A 94 -5.79 -8.07 -3.69
C ALA A 94 -5.24 -8.70 -2.40
N GLU A 95 -3.94 -8.57 -2.14
CA GLU A 95 -3.33 -9.03 -0.88
C GLU A 95 -3.87 -8.24 0.32
N LEU A 96 -4.04 -6.92 0.19
CA LEU A 96 -4.60 -6.08 1.25
C LEU A 96 -6.05 -6.47 1.59
N ARG A 97 -6.90 -6.76 0.59
CA ARG A 97 -8.26 -7.26 0.81
C ARG A 97 -8.27 -8.63 1.51
N ALA A 98 -7.33 -9.51 1.17
CA ALA A 98 -7.19 -10.80 1.87
C ALA A 98 -6.77 -10.63 3.33
N VAL A 99 -5.95 -9.61 3.63
CA VAL A 99 -5.56 -9.28 5.00
C VAL A 99 -6.69 -8.57 5.74
N GLU A 100 -7.44 -7.69 5.09
CA GLU A 100 -8.64 -7.04 5.60
C GLU A 100 -9.68 -8.06 6.06
N GLN A 101 -9.95 -9.11 5.27
CA GLN A 101 -10.86 -10.18 5.71
C GLN A 101 -10.41 -10.85 7.02
N ARG A 102 -9.10 -11.09 7.18
CA ARG A 102 -8.55 -11.67 8.42
C ARG A 102 -8.61 -10.68 9.57
N PHE A 103 -8.42 -9.39 9.28
CA PHE A 103 -8.53 -8.32 10.25
C PHE A 103 -9.96 -8.19 10.76
N VAL A 104 -10.95 -8.14 9.86
CA VAL A 104 -12.37 -8.10 10.24
C VAL A 104 -12.75 -9.31 11.09
N ALA A 105 -12.32 -10.52 10.70
CA ALA A 105 -12.55 -11.72 11.50
C ALA A 105 -11.90 -11.62 12.90
N HIS A 106 -10.71 -11.03 13.00
CA HIS A 106 -10.05 -10.79 14.28
C HIS A 106 -10.81 -9.76 15.12
N CYS A 107 -11.21 -8.63 14.53
CA CYS A 107 -12.03 -7.61 15.20
C CYS A 107 -13.34 -8.19 15.73
N GLN A 108 -14.02 -9.04 14.95
CA GLN A 108 -15.23 -9.73 15.38
C GLN A 108 -14.95 -10.72 16.53
N GLN A 109 -13.86 -11.48 16.47
CA GLN A 109 -13.51 -12.46 17.50
C GLN A 109 -13.16 -11.81 18.84
N TYR A 110 -12.51 -10.65 18.81
CA TYR A 110 -12.06 -9.93 20.01
C TYR A 110 -12.94 -8.73 20.38
N ASN A 111 -14.09 -8.56 19.69
CA ASN A 111 -15.03 -7.46 19.86
C ASN A 111 -14.34 -6.07 19.81
N ILE A 112 -13.40 -5.90 18.87
CA ILE A 112 -12.68 -4.66 18.64
C ILE A 112 -13.45 -3.85 17.60
N GLU A 113 -13.90 -2.65 17.97
CA GLU A 113 -14.48 -1.70 17.04
C GLU A 113 -13.36 -0.99 16.26
N HIS A 114 -13.38 -1.11 14.94
CA HIS A 114 -12.48 -0.40 14.04
C HIS A 114 -13.29 0.58 13.20
N GLU A 115 -13.09 1.88 13.43
CA GLU A 115 -13.75 2.93 12.65
C GLU A 115 -12.96 3.26 11.38
N GLY A 116 -13.68 3.31 10.26
CA GLY A 116 -13.13 3.71 8.97
C GLY A 116 -12.56 2.55 8.13
N PRO A 117 -11.90 2.87 7.01
CA PRO A 117 -11.42 1.85 6.09
C PRO A 117 -10.20 1.11 6.64
N ALA A 118 -10.05 -0.18 6.30
CA ALA A 118 -8.89 -0.98 6.70
C ALA A 118 -7.58 -0.51 6.03
N PHE A 119 -7.67 -0.06 4.78
CA PHE A 119 -6.57 0.55 4.03
C PHE A 119 -7.13 1.60 3.09
N GLY A 120 -6.31 2.56 2.68
CA GLY A 120 -6.75 3.60 1.75
C GLY A 120 -5.63 4.13 0.87
N ILE A 121 -6.01 4.64 -0.30
CA ILE A 121 -5.04 5.16 -1.26
C ILE A 121 -4.60 6.55 -0.81
N GLY A 122 -3.29 6.70 -0.67
CA GLY A 122 -2.64 7.93 -0.28
C GLY A 122 -2.13 8.72 -1.48
N LEU A 123 -0.83 8.97 -1.46
CA LEU A 123 -0.15 9.78 -2.46
C LEU A 123 0.16 8.98 -3.72
N LEU A 124 -0.12 9.59 -4.87
CA LEU A 124 0.17 9.10 -6.20
C LEU A 124 0.52 10.29 -7.10
N PRO A 125 1.40 10.13 -8.10
CA PRO A 125 1.72 11.21 -9.03
C PRO A 125 0.47 11.61 -9.81
N ASP A 126 0.42 12.86 -10.30
CA ASP A 126 -0.77 13.41 -10.99
C ASP A 126 -1.24 12.50 -12.14
N ASN A 127 -0.28 12.00 -12.94
CA ASN A 127 -0.55 11.08 -14.05
C ASN A 127 -0.88 9.64 -13.60
N GLY A 128 -0.60 9.29 -12.34
CA GLY A 128 -0.86 7.97 -11.78
C GLY A 128 -2.35 7.71 -11.59
N ARG A 129 -3.15 8.76 -11.41
CA ARG A 129 -4.60 8.63 -11.21
C ARG A 129 -5.33 8.21 -12.48
N ASP A 130 -4.96 8.78 -13.62
CA ASP A 130 -5.49 8.36 -14.92
C ASP A 130 -5.10 6.92 -15.27
N ILE A 131 -3.90 6.49 -14.86
CA ILE A 131 -3.41 5.13 -15.12
C ILE A 131 -4.11 4.09 -14.24
N LEU A 132 -4.39 4.45 -12.99
CA LEU A 132 -4.95 3.53 -12.01
C LEU A 132 -6.48 3.65 -11.86
N GLY A 133 -7.13 4.60 -12.54
CA GLY A 133 -8.53 4.98 -12.32
C GLY A 133 -9.49 3.79 -12.10
N ASP A 134 -9.53 2.85 -13.04
CA ASP A 134 -10.39 1.65 -12.95
C ASP A 134 -9.96 0.65 -11.87
N ILE A 135 -8.69 0.65 -11.46
CA ILE A 135 -8.13 -0.25 -10.45
C ILE A 135 -8.44 0.26 -9.04
N LEU A 136 -8.50 1.58 -8.90
CA LEU A 136 -8.80 2.25 -7.64
C LEU A 136 -10.30 2.39 -7.40
N ASP A 137 -11.13 1.97 -8.35
CA ASP A 137 -12.57 1.98 -8.22
C ASP A 137 -12.99 1.10 -7.02
N GLY A 138 -13.67 1.71 -6.06
CA GLY A 138 -14.06 1.05 -4.81
C GLY A 138 -12.96 0.89 -3.75
N VAL A 139 -11.79 1.52 -3.88
CA VAL A 139 -10.82 1.65 -2.78
C VAL A 139 -10.99 3.01 -2.10
N PRO A 140 -11.24 3.05 -0.77
CA PRO A 140 -11.40 4.30 -0.06
C PRO A 140 -10.13 5.13 -0.12
N ARG A 141 -10.30 6.44 -0.26
CA ARG A 141 -9.17 7.37 -0.20
C ARG A 141 -8.77 7.55 1.25
N ALA A 142 -7.47 7.52 1.50
CA ALA A 142 -6.97 7.92 2.81
C ALA A 142 -7.47 9.34 3.11
N PRO A 143 -8.04 9.60 4.30
CA PRO A 143 -8.31 10.97 4.69
C PRO A 143 -7.01 11.74 4.57
N VAL A 144 -7.03 12.82 3.78
CA VAL A 144 -5.90 13.73 3.68
C VAL A 144 -5.64 14.17 5.11
N CYS A 145 -4.47 13.84 5.65
CA CYS A 145 -4.04 14.30 6.96
C CYS A 145 -3.93 15.83 6.87
N THR A 146 -5.05 16.54 6.99
CA THR A 146 -5.07 17.95 7.33
C THR A 146 -4.50 18.01 8.73
N ARG A 147 -3.22 18.38 8.82
CA ARG A 147 -2.58 18.65 10.12
C ARG A 147 -3.54 19.55 10.89
N PRO A 148 -3.98 19.19 12.11
CA PRO A 148 -4.57 20.20 12.96
C PRO A 148 -3.48 21.26 13.17
N SER A 149 -3.86 22.51 12.90
CA SER A 149 -3.02 23.69 13.13
C SER A 149 -2.87 23.92 14.62
#